data_AF-A0A8K0G3Z2-F1
#
_entry.id   AF-A0A8K0G3Z2-F1
#
_cell.length_a   1.000
_cell.length_b   1.000
_cell.length_c   1.000
_cell.angle_alpha   90.00
_cell.angle_beta   90.00
_cell.angle_gamma   90.00
#
_symmetry.space_group_name_H-M   'P 1'
#
loop_
_entity.id
_entity.type
_entity.pdbx_description
1 polymer ?
#
loop_
_entity_poly.entity_id
_entity_poly.type
_entity_poly.pdbx_seq_one_letter_code
_entity_poly.pdbx_strand_id
1 'polypeptide(L)'
;MNKYIYCIVFISILNLTAVIGTWTDDYYWKDYDGTVPKDALSGGIDERGRPIYLAQTLFEDKLIPGKVFADENYMHFGWFDEKKSTQNIK
;
A
#
# COMPACT_ATOMS: atom_id res chain seq x y z
N MET A 1 -43.83 14.83 -26.99
CA MET A 1 -43.22 15.41 -25.77
C MET A 1 -42.43 14.40 -24.92
N ASN A 2 -42.75 13.09 -24.95
CA ASN A 2 -42.11 12.09 -24.07
C ASN A 2 -40.70 11.60 -24.43
N LYS A 3 -40.28 11.64 -25.71
CA LYS A 3 -38.98 11.07 -26.14
C LYS A 3 -37.76 11.75 -25.50
N TYR A 4 -37.85 13.06 -25.28
CA TYR A 4 -36.77 13.86 -24.66
C TYR A 4 -36.64 13.58 -23.17
N ILE A 5 -37.73 13.28 -22.48
CA ILE A 5 -37.73 12.92 -21.05
C ILE A 5 -36.99 11.59 -20.85
N TYR A 6 -37.23 10.58 -21.69
CA TYR A 6 -36.49 9.31 -21.61
C TYR A 6 -34.99 9.48 -21.87
N CYS A 7 -34.60 10.32 -22.84
CA CYS A 7 -33.19 10.63 -23.08
C CYS A 7 -32.54 11.36 -21.90
N ILE A 8 -33.21 12.35 -21.30
CA ILE A 8 -32.69 13.09 -20.15
C ILE A 8 -32.55 12.17 -18.94
N VAL A 9 -33.54 11.34 -18.65
CA VAL A 9 -33.48 10.38 -17.54
C VAL A 9 -32.38 9.34 -17.78
N PHE A 10 -32.23 8.84 -19.01
CA PHE A 10 -31.17 7.88 -19.36
C PHE A 10 -29.77 8.49 -19.23
N ILE A 11 -29.57 9.73 -19.70
CA ILE A 11 -28.30 10.46 -19.57
C ILE A 11 -27.99 10.73 -18.09
N SER A 12 -28.98 11.13 -17.29
CA SER A 12 -28.80 11.35 -15.85
C SER A 12 -28.43 10.07 -15.09
N ILE A 13 -29.03 8.93 -15.45
CA ILE A 13 -28.71 7.61 -14.85
C ILE A 13 -27.29 7.18 -15.24
N LEU A 14 -26.86 7.40 -16.49
CA LEU A 14 -25.51 7.09 -16.96
C LEU A 14 -24.42 7.90 -16.23
N ASN A 15 -24.68 9.19 -15.97
CA ASN A 15 -23.79 10.03 -15.18
C ASN A 15 -23.75 9.57 -13.71
N LEU A 16 -24.86 9.11 -13.14
CA LEU A 16 -24.89 8.60 -11.78
C LEU A 16 -24.07 7.32 -11.62
N THR A 17 -24.11 6.42 -12.60
CA THR A 17 -23.27 5.19 -12.59
C THR A 17 -21.78 5.47 -12.80
N ALA A 18 -21.42 6.55 -13.51
CA ALA A 18 -20.03 6.95 -13.72
C ALA A 18 -19.40 7.60 -12.47
N VAL A 19 -20.20 8.21 -11.59
CA VAL A 19 -19.76 8.77 -10.31
C VAL A 19 -19.48 7.70 -9.26
N ILE A 20 -20.01 6.48 -9.43
CA ILE A 20 -19.61 5.30 -8.63
C ILE A 20 -18.28 4.71 -9.13
N GLY A 21 -17.43 5.57 -9.70
CA GLY A 21 -16.11 5.25 -10.22
C GLY A 21 -15.25 4.62 -9.13
N THR A 22 -15.08 3.30 -9.28
CA THR A 22 -13.94 2.50 -8.83
C THR A 22 -13.44 2.80 -7.41
N TRP A 23 -14.08 2.19 -6.41
CA TRP A 23 -13.42 1.89 -5.14
C TRP A 23 -12.23 0.97 -5.44
N THR A 24 -11.07 1.54 -5.73
CA THR A 24 -9.83 0.79 -5.82
C THR A 24 -9.19 0.87 -4.43
N ASP A 25 -9.08 -0.27 -3.75
CA ASP A 25 -8.13 -0.37 -2.64
C ASP A 25 -6.74 -0.18 -3.27
N ASP A 26 -6.21 1.03 -3.17
CA ASP A 26 -4.90 1.38 -3.71
C ASP A 26 -3.84 1.28 -2.61
N TYR A 27 -2.64 0.88 -2.99
CA TYR A 27 -1.52 0.68 -2.07
C TYR A 27 -0.43 1.72 -2.36
N TYR A 28 0.13 2.30 -1.31
CA TYR A 28 1.21 3.27 -1.41
C TYR A 28 2.25 3.06 -0.31
N TRP A 29 3.48 3.49 -0.59
CA TRP A 29 4.56 3.50 0.38
C TRP A 29 4.39 4.67 1.36
N LYS A 30 4.54 4.41 2.66
CA LYS A 30 4.38 5.41 3.71
C LYS A 30 5.65 5.48 4.55
N ASP A 31 6.15 6.67 4.81
CA ASP A 31 7.35 6.83 5.63
C ASP A 31 7.19 6.12 6.99
N TYR A 32 8.20 5.33 7.35
CA TYR A 32 8.21 4.53 8.56
C TYR A 32 8.87 5.31 9.70
N ASP A 33 8.10 5.57 10.75
CA ASP A 33 8.50 6.34 11.93
C ASP A 33 8.93 5.46 13.12
N GLY A 34 9.17 4.17 12.87
CA GLY A 34 9.45 3.16 13.89
C GLY A 34 8.21 2.40 14.36
N THR A 35 7.01 2.75 13.86
CA THR A 35 5.77 2.03 14.14
C THR A 35 5.12 1.55 12.85
N VAL A 36 4.70 0.28 12.81
CA VAL A 36 3.98 -0.26 11.65
C VAL A 36 2.57 0.35 11.58
N PRO A 37 2.17 0.99 10.47
CA PRO A 37 0.81 1.49 10.29
C PRO A 37 -0.25 0.39 10.39
N LYS A 38 -1.45 0.73 10.89
CA LYS A 38 -2.54 -0.27 11.06
C LYS A 38 -3.05 -0.85 9.74
N ASP A 39 -2.91 -0.10 8.67
CA ASP A 39 -3.27 -0.43 7.30
C ASP A 39 -2.10 -1.03 6.50
N ALA A 40 -0.95 -1.27 7.13
CA ALA A 40 0.20 -1.86 6.46
C ALA A 40 -0.13 -3.28 5.97
N LEU A 41 0.23 -3.55 4.72
CA LEU A 41 0.04 -4.86 4.10
C LEU A 41 1.02 -5.87 4.70
N SER A 42 0.48 -6.90 5.36
CA SER A 42 1.29 -8.05 5.80
C SER A 42 1.66 -8.91 4.59
N GLY A 43 2.97 -9.11 4.38
CA GLY A 43 3.52 -10.02 3.38
C GLY A 43 3.61 -11.47 3.84
N GLY A 44 3.25 -11.76 5.09
CA GLY A 44 3.25 -13.12 5.65
C GLY A 44 3.42 -13.16 7.17
N ILE A 45 3.75 -14.35 7.67
CA ILE A 45 4.08 -14.59 9.07
C ILE A 45 5.39 -15.34 9.17
N ASP A 46 6.15 -15.12 10.25
CA ASP A 46 7.35 -15.88 10.54
C ASP A 46 7.03 -17.21 11.25
N GLU A 47 8.07 -18.00 11.54
CA GLU A 47 7.96 -19.29 12.24
C GLU A 47 7.38 -19.19 13.66
N ARG A 48 7.38 -17.98 14.25
CA ARG A 48 6.84 -17.68 15.57
C ARG A 48 5.42 -17.10 15.50
N GLY A 49 4.85 -16.98 14.31
CA GLY A 49 3.54 -16.39 14.06
C GLY A 49 3.52 -14.86 14.08
N ARG A 50 4.68 -14.20 14.01
CA ARG A 50 4.77 -12.73 13.96
C ARG A 50 4.51 -12.23 12.54
N PRO A 51 3.66 -11.20 12.34
CA PRO A 51 3.46 -10.59 11.03
C PRO A 51 4.74 -9.98 10.47
N ILE A 52 4.91 -10.10 9.16
CA ILE A 52 6.03 -9.53 8.39
C ILE A 52 5.43 -8.52 7.40
N TYR A 53 5.91 -7.29 7.42
CA TYR A 53 5.42 -6.22 6.56
C TYR A 53 6.39 -5.93 5.42
N LEU A 54 5.85 -5.61 4.25
CA LEU A 54 6.64 -5.14 3.11
C LEU A 54 7.20 -3.75 3.42
N ALA A 55 8.48 -3.56 3.16
CA ALA A 55 9.18 -2.30 3.37
C ALA A 55 10.15 -2.04 2.22
N GLN A 56 10.63 -0.81 2.09
CA GLN A 56 11.77 -0.44 1.27
C GLN A 56 12.66 0.58 1.97
N THR A 57 13.96 0.57 1.70
CA THR A 57 14.91 1.56 2.21
C THR A 57 15.72 2.14 1.06
N LEU A 58 16.07 3.43 1.16
CA LEU A 58 17.09 4.02 0.29
C LEU A 58 18.48 3.62 0.81
N PHE A 59 19.24 2.91 -0.01
CA PHE A 59 20.61 2.47 0.30
C PHE A 59 21.47 2.57 -0.97
N GLU A 60 22.64 3.21 -0.87
CA GLU A 60 23.51 3.51 -2.03
C GLU A 60 22.75 4.09 -3.23
N ASP A 61 21.92 5.10 -2.98
CA ASP A 61 21.06 5.80 -3.96
C ASP A 61 20.07 4.90 -4.72
N LYS A 62 19.76 3.73 -4.15
CA LYS A 62 18.80 2.76 -4.70
C LYS A 62 17.73 2.43 -3.68
N LEU A 63 16.49 2.30 -4.16
CA LEU A 63 15.40 1.76 -3.34
C LEU A 63 15.52 0.24 -3.33
N ILE A 64 15.74 -0.32 -2.14
CA ILE A 64 15.90 -1.75 -1.94
C ILE A 64 14.67 -2.25 -1.17
N PRO A 65 13.91 -3.22 -1.70
CA PRO A 65 12.82 -3.84 -0.97
C PRO A 65 13.33 -4.76 0.14
N GLY A 66 12.50 -4.99 1.14
CA GLY A 66 12.77 -5.88 2.25
C GLY A 66 11.58 -5.99 3.20
N LYS A 67 11.87 -6.22 4.48
CA LYS A 67 10.84 -6.57 5.45
C LYS A 67 11.05 -5.95 6.82
N VAL A 68 9.94 -5.68 7.52
CA VAL A 68 9.91 -5.27 8.93
C VAL A 68 9.07 -6.28 9.71
N PHE A 69 9.55 -6.74 10.85
CA PHE A 69 8.77 -7.58 11.76
C PHE A 69 7.95 -6.70 12.71
N ALA A 70 6.75 -7.14 13.09
CA ALA A 70 5.81 -6.35 13.89
C ALA A 70 6.37 -5.85 15.25
N ASP A 71 7.34 -6.56 15.83
CA ASP A 71 7.97 -6.27 17.12
C ASP A 71 9.36 -5.63 16.99
N GLU A 72 9.75 -5.23 15.79
CA GLU A 72 11.03 -4.59 15.51
C GLU A 72 10.83 -3.18 14.96
N ASN A 73 11.84 -2.33 15.13
CA ASN A 73 11.86 -0.94 14.68
C ASN A 73 12.88 -0.69 13.55
N TYR A 74 13.32 -1.75 12.88
CA TYR A 74 14.30 -1.70 11.80
C TYR A 74 13.88 -2.64 10.67
N MET A 75 14.35 -2.33 9.47
CA MET A 75 14.07 -3.09 8.26
C MET A 75 15.23 -4.03 7.94
N HIS A 76 14.92 -5.26 7.57
CA HIS A 76 15.85 -6.22 6.99
C HIS A 76 15.82 -6.15 5.46
N PHE A 77 16.98 -6.11 4.81
CA PHE A 77 17.09 -6.13 3.35
C PHE A 77 18.36 -6.85 2.88
N GLY A 78 18.42 -7.22 1.61
CA GLY A 78 19.57 -7.89 1.01
C GLY A 78 20.48 -6.92 0.26
N TRP A 79 21.78 -6.93 0.57
CA TRP A 79 22.82 -6.27 -0.23
C TRP A 79 24.11 -7.09 -0.18
N PHE A 80 24.22 -8.09 -1.07
CA PHE A 80 25.17 -9.21 -1.01
C PHE A 80 25.00 -10.14 0.21
N ASP A 81 24.83 -9.57 1.40
CA ASP A 81 24.45 -10.24 2.65
C ASP A 81 23.14 -9.66 3.21
N GLU A 82 22.74 -10.12 4.39
CA GLU A 82 21.62 -9.51 5.12
C GLU A 82 22.07 -8.23 5.82
N LYS A 83 21.37 -7.14 5.53
CA LYS A 83 21.57 -5.82 6.12
C LYS A 83 20.35 -5.38 6.92
N LYS A 84 20.58 -4.39 7.76
CA LYS A 84 19.55 -3.72 8.56
C LYS A 84 19.58 -2.22 8.28
N SER A 85 18.41 -1.60 8.16
CA SER A 85 18.23 -0.15 8.10
C SER A 85 17.35 0.32 9.24
N THR A 86 17.62 1.51 9.76
CA THR A 86 16.78 2.22 10.73
C THR A 86 16.33 3.60 10.21
N GLN A 87 16.69 3.92 8.96
CA GLN A 87 16.50 5.24 8.37
C GLN A 87 16.02 5.11 6.93
N ASN A 88 15.30 6.12 6.46
CA ASN A 88 14.80 6.18 5.08
C ASN A 88 13.95 4.95 4.68
N ILE A 89 13.22 4.39 5.65
CA ILE A 89 12.32 3.25 5.44
C ILE A 89 10.94 3.77 5.05
N LYS A 90 10.29 3.06 4.13
CA LYS A 90 8.86 3.19 3.82
C LYS A 90 8.18 1.84 3.77
#